data_AF-A0A0J1FEC1-F1
#
_entry.id   AF-A0A0J1FEC1-F1
#
_cell.length_a   1.000
_cell.length_b   1.000
_cell.length_c   1.000
_cell.angle_alpha   90.00
_cell.angle_beta   90.00
_cell.angle_gamma   90.00
#
_symmetry.space_group_name_H-M   'P 1'
#
loop_
_entity.id
_entity.type
_entity.pdbx_description
1 polymer ?
#
loop_
_entity_poly.entity_id
_entity_poly.type
_entity_poly.pdbx_seq_one_letter_code
_entity_poly.pdbx_strand_id
1 'polypeptide(L)'
;MLTPFLKWAGGKRQLLPALLPRVPDRFGTYFEPFIGGGAMLFALRPNKAVIGDINDEIVNCYFVIRDDPSELRKFLDSFPVTGRERVYYKIRGMDRRPDFPTVPRALRAARTIFFESHVF
;
A
#
# COMPACT_ATOMS: atom_id res chain seq x y z
N MET A 1 1.85 13.77 -10.87
CA MET A 1 2.77 12.64 -10.52
C MET A 1 1.96 11.66 -9.69
N LEU A 2 2.04 10.35 -9.94
CA LEU A 2 1.40 9.36 -9.06
C LEU A 2 2.21 9.30 -7.75
N THR A 3 1.52 9.37 -6.61
CA THR A 3 2.13 9.29 -5.28
C THR A 3 1.84 7.94 -4.65
N PRO A 4 2.80 7.36 -3.89
CA PRO A 4 2.55 6.21 -3.01
C PRO A 4 1.25 6.34 -2.24
N PHE A 5 0.42 5.30 -2.27
CA PHE A 5 -0.84 5.26 -1.53
C PHE A 5 -0.64 4.94 -0.03
N LEU A 6 0.51 4.37 0.35
CA LEU A 6 0.91 4.13 1.74
C LEU A 6 1.99 5.13 2.18
N LYS A 7 1.83 5.68 3.38
CA LYS A 7 2.94 6.25 4.15
C LYS A 7 3.70 5.08 4.76
N TRP A 8 4.84 4.70 4.19
CA TRP A 8 5.60 3.54 4.65
C TRP A 8 6.97 3.96 5.18
N ALA A 9 7.41 3.36 6.29
CA ALA A 9 8.75 3.56 6.83
C ALA A 9 9.82 3.21 5.77
N GLY A 10 10.87 4.04 5.66
CA GLY A 10 11.89 3.87 4.62
C GLY A 10 11.43 4.26 3.21
N GLY A 11 10.34 5.03 3.08
CA GLY A 11 9.85 5.54 1.81
C GLY A 11 10.94 6.30 1.04
N LYS A 12 11.37 5.76 -0.11
CA LYS A 12 12.46 6.31 -0.93
C LYS A 12 12.13 7.65 -1.62
N ARG A 13 11.01 8.30 -1.28
CA ARG A 13 10.53 9.52 -1.93
C ARG A 13 11.53 10.67 -1.85
N GLN A 14 12.15 10.86 -0.68
CA GLN A 14 13.20 11.88 -0.49
C GLN A 14 14.49 11.56 -1.24
N LEU A 15 14.72 10.28 -1.57
CA LEU A 15 15.90 9.82 -2.29
C LEU A 15 15.70 9.83 -3.82
N LEU A 16 14.48 10.03 -4.32
CA LEU A 16 14.19 10.04 -5.77
C LEU A 16 15.10 10.98 -6.57
N PRO A 17 15.39 12.23 -6.13
CA PRO A 17 16.29 13.12 -6.87
C PRO A 17 17.71 12.56 -7.04
N ALA A 18 18.17 11.75 -6.09
CA ALA A 18 19.46 11.07 -6.19
C ALA A 18 19.36 9.75 -6.98
N LEU A 19 18.28 8.98 -6.84
CA LEU A 19 18.17 7.66 -7.46
C LEU A 19 17.82 7.74 -8.96
N LEU A 20 16.90 8.62 -9.36
CA LEU A 20 16.41 8.68 -10.74
C LEU A 20 17.52 8.94 -11.78
N PRO A 21 18.50 9.83 -11.56
CA PRO A 21 19.61 10.03 -12.50
C PRO A 21 20.54 8.83 -12.68
N ARG A 22 20.45 7.83 -11.79
CA ARG A 22 21.27 6.60 -11.83
C ARG A 22 20.53 5.44 -12.51
N VAL A 23 19.27 5.62 -12.85
CA VAL A 23 18.49 4.61 -13.58
C VAL A 23 18.92 4.63 -15.04
N PRO A 24 19.17 3.46 -15.67
CA PRO A 24 19.53 3.42 -17.07
C PRO A 24 18.41 3.98 -17.96
N ASP A 25 18.77 4.71 -19.01
CA ASP A 25 17.82 5.29 -19.97
C ASP A 25 16.92 4.24 -20.64
N ARG A 26 17.40 2.99 -20.73
CA ARG A 26 16.68 1.85 -21.29
C ARG A 26 16.87 0.63 -20.41
N PHE A 27 15.76 -0.03 -20.10
CA PHE A 27 15.73 -1.31 -19.41
C PHE A 27 14.49 -2.10 -19.85
N GLY A 28 14.53 -3.43 -19.65
CA GLY A 28 13.41 -4.32 -19.95
C GLY A 28 12.40 -4.39 -18.82
N THR A 29 12.56 -5.37 -17.92
CA THR A 29 11.68 -5.56 -16.77
C THR A 29 12.26 -4.89 -15.53
N TYR A 30 11.44 -4.13 -14.83
CA TYR A 30 11.77 -3.57 -13.52
C TYR A 30 11.52 -4.61 -12.41
N PHE A 31 12.45 -4.75 -11.47
CA PHE A 31 12.30 -5.64 -10.32
C PHE A 31 12.45 -4.85 -9.02
N GLU A 32 11.46 -4.92 -8.13
CA GLU A 32 11.53 -4.31 -6.79
C GLU A 32 11.06 -5.32 -5.73
N PRO A 33 11.98 -6.14 -5.16
CA PRO A 33 11.64 -7.18 -4.17
C PRO A 33 11.20 -6.64 -2.80
N PHE A 34 11.41 -5.35 -2.55
CA PHE A 34 11.09 -4.64 -1.30
C PHE A 34 10.31 -3.37 -1.66
N ILE A 35 9.09 -3.57 -2.15
CA ILE A 35 8.28 -2.50 -2.73
C ILE A 35 7.91 -1.44 -1.70
N GLY A 36 7.49 -1.84 -0.49
CA GLY A 36 6.89 -0.94 0.49
C GLY A 36 5.85 -0.01 -0.17
N GLY A 37 6.02 1.31 -0.02
CA GLY A 37 5.16 2.30 -0.67
C GLY A 37 5.35 2.50 -2.18
N GLY A 38 6.31 1.84 -2.83
CA GLY A 38 6.47 1.83 -4.29
C GLY A 38 6.98 3.13 -4.91
N ALA A 39 7.75 3.92 -4.16
CA ALA A 39 8.21 5.23 -4.62
C ALA A 39 8.97 5.19 -5.97
N MET A 40 9.85 4.20 -6.17
CA MET A 40 10.57 4.02 -7.44
C MET A 40 9.65 3.51 -8.54
N LEU A 41 8.83 2.49 -8.27
CA LEU A 41 7.83 1.98 -9.20
C LEU A 41 6.95 3.12 -9.79
N PHE A 42 6.37 3.96 -8.93
CA PHE A 42 5.49 5.05 -9.35
C PHE A 42 6.21 6.20 -10.04
N ALA A 43 7.50 6.43 -9.72
CA ALA A 43 8.31 7.44 -10.39
C ALA A 43 8.76 6.96 -11.79
N LEU A 44 9.17 5.70 -11.92
CA LEU A 44 9.69 5.12 -13.16
C LEU A 44 8.60 4.72 -14.15
N ARG A 45 7.42 4.29 -13.66
CA ARG A 45 6.29 3.82 -14.48
C ARG A 45 6.74 2.83 -15.58
N PRO A 46 7.46 1.76 -15.22
CA PRO A 46 8.00 0.82 -16.20
C PRO A 46 6.88 0.10 -16.96
N ASN A 47 7.13 -0.26 -18.23
CA ASN A 47 6.18 -1.04 -19.03
C ASN A 47 5.91 -2.44 -18.44
N LYS A 48 6.93 -3.03 -17.81
CA LYS A 48 6.84 -4.33 -17.13
C LYS A 48 7.56 -4.27 -15.80
N ALA A 49 6.87 -4.71 -14.74
CA ALA A 49 7.43 -4.77 -13.39
C ALA A 49 7.11 -6.10 -12.72
N VAL A 50 8.04 -6.56 -11.88
CA VAL A 50 7.85 -7.62 -10.90
C VAL A 50 8.18 -7.02 -9.54
N ILE A 51 7.18 -6.96 -8.67
CA ILE A 51 7.29 -6.35 -7.34
C ILE A 51 6.99 -7.39 -6.27
N GLY A 52 7.59 -7.23 -5.10
CA GLY A 52 7.38 -8.08 -3.95
C GLY A 52 7.57 -7.35 -2.64
N ASP A 53 7.07 -7.95 -1.57
CA ASP A 53 7.36 -7.61 -0.19
C ASP A 53 7.20 -8.87 0.66
N ILE A 54 7.81 -8.89 1.84
CA ILE A 54 7.57 -9.96 2.83
C ILE A 54 6.25 -9.75 3.58
N ASN A 55 5.73 -8.52 3.60
CA ASN A 55 4.47 -8.21 4.23
C ASN A 55 3.29 -8.46 3.28
N ASP A 56 2.61 -9.59 3.50
CA ASP A 56 1.44 -10.00 2.72
C ASP A 56 0.31 -8.96 2.68
N GLU A 57 0.16 -8.12 3.71
CA GLU A 57 -0.87 -7.07 3.71
C GLU A 57 -0.52 -5.94 2.73
N ILE A 58 0.77 -5.59 2.57
CA ILE A 58 1.21 -4.63 1.56
C ILE A 58 0.95 -5.21 0.17
N VAL A 59 1.38 -6.45 -0.05
CA VAL A 59 1.18 -7.16 -1.32
C VAL A 59 -0.31 -7.24 -1.66
N ASN A 60 -1.15 -7.55 -0.67
CA ASN A 60 -2.61 -7.57 -0.82
C ASN A 60 -3.16 -6.19 -1.21
N CYS A 61 -2.64 -5.09 -0.66
CA CYS A 61 -3.06 -3.74 -1.07
C CYS A 61 -2.78 -3.49 -2.56
N TYR A 62 -1.61 -3.86 -3.07
CA TYR A 62 -1.30 -3.70 -4.51
C TYR A 62 -2.24 -4.52 -5.39
N PHE A 63 -2.53 -5.77 -5.01
CA PHE A 63 -3.49 -6.61 -5.74
C PHE A 63 -4.90 -6.01 -5.74
N VAL A 64 -5.41 -5.61 -4.58
CA VAL A 64 -6.75 -5.04 -4.46
C VAL A 64 -6.89 -3.72 -5.21
N ILE A 65 -5.87 -2.85 -5.18
CA ILE A 65 -5.89 -1.59 -5.94
C ILE A 65 -5.95 -1.86 -7.45
N ARG A 66 -5.27 -2.91 -7.91
CA ARG A 66 -5.26 -3.31 -9.32
C ARG A 66 -6.58 -3.95 -9.74
N ASP A 67 -7.10 -4.86 -8.93
CA ASP A 67 -8.18 -5.78 -9.33
C ASP A 67 -9.57 -5.31 -8.85
N ASP A 68 -9.66 -4.74 -7.66
CA ASP A 68 -10.94 -4.44 -6.96
C ASP A 68 -11.02 -3.00 -6.39
N PRO A 69 -10.68 -1.94 -7.16
CA PRO A 69 -10.59 -0.58 -6.63
C PRO A 69 -11.94 -0.02 -6.12
N SER A 70 -13.06 -0.44 -6.70
CA SER A 70 -14.40 -0.04 -6.28
C SER A 70 -14.79 -0.61 -4.92
N GLU A 71 -14.52 -1.91 -4.69
CA GLU A 71 -14.82 -2.57 -3.42
C GLU A 71 -13.89 -2.05 -2.31
N LEU A 72 -12.61 -1.77 -2.65
CA LEU A 72 -11.70 -1.08 -1.74
C LEU A 72 -12.26 0.27 -1.31
N ARG A 73 -12.73 1.08 -2.28
CA ARG A 73 -13.29 2.41 -2.00
C ARG A 73 -14.50 2.32 -1.08
N LYS A 74 -15.41 1.37 -1.34
CA LYS A 74 -16.58 1.11 -0.50
C LYS A 74 -16.21 0.83 0.96
N PHE A 75 -15.19 -0.01 1.21
CA PHE A 75 -14.74 -0.27 2.57
C PHE A 75 -14.08 0.94 3.23
N LEU A 76 -13.24 1.69 2.50
CA LEU A 76 -12.62 2.91 3.02
C LEU A 76 -13.68 3.95 3.41
N ASP A 77 -14.70 4.15 2.57
CA ASP A 77 -15.80 5.09 2.83
C ASP A 77 -16.71 4.62 3.99
N SER A 78 -16.70 3.32 4.32
CA SER A 78 -17.48 2.76 5.44
C SER A 78 -16.86 3.04 6.82
N PHE A 79 -15.59 3.45 6.88
CA PHE A 79 -14.93 3.70 8.16
C PHE A 79 -15.40 5.02 8.77
N PRO A 80 -15.87 5.03 10.04
CA PRO A 80 -16.41 6.24 10.63
C PRO A 80 -15.36 7.35 10.76
N VAL A 81 -15.76 8.57 10.40
CA VAL A 81 -14.92 9.78 10.46
C VAL A 81 -14.86 10.37 11.88
N THR A 82 -15.89 10.09 12.70
CA THR A 82 -16.01 10.55 14.09
C THR A 82 -15.54 9.48 15.08
N GLY A 83 -15.09 9.89 16.27
CA GLY A 83 -14.60 8.95 17.28
C GLY A 83 -13.32 8.23 16.86
N ARG A 84 -12.41 8.96 16.19
CA ARG A 84 -11.23 8.40 15.49
C ARG A 84 -10.39 7.45 16.33
N GLU A 85 -10.16 7.75 17.61
CA GLU A 85 -9.38 6.87 18.49
C GLU A 85 -10.04 5.51 18.69
N ARG A 86 -11.33 5.48 19.04
CA ARG A 86 -12.10 4.24 19.21
C ARG A 86 -12.17 3.45 17.89
N VAL A 87 -12.41 4.14 16.78
CA VAL A 87 -12.45 3.54 15.44
C VAL A 87 -11.08 2.95 15.09
N TYR A 88 -10.01 3.68 15.34
CA TYR A 88 -8.64 3.23 15.12
C TYR A 88 -8.33 1.95 15.89
N TYR A 89 -8.59 1.91 17.21
CA TYR A 89 -8.33 0.69 17.99
C TYR A 89 -9.21 -0.49 17.56
N LYS A 90 -10.46 -0.24 17.14
CA LYS A 90 -11.33 -1.28 16.59
C LYS A 90 -10.77 -1.87 15.29
N ILE A 91 -10.36 -1.02 14.35
CA ILE A 91 -9.80 -1.43 13.04
C ILE A 91 -8.44 -2.11 13.24
N ARG A 92 -7.60 -1.55 14.11
CA ARG A 92 -6.30 -2.12 14.48
C ARG A 92 -6.48 -3.53 15.04
N GLY A 93 -7.43 -3.74 15.94
CA GLY A 93 -7.66 -5.05 16.57
C GLY A 93 -8.21 -6.14 15.64
N MET A 94 -8.54 -5.84 14.38
CA MET A 94 -9.09 -6.84 13.45
C MET A 94 -8.13 -8.01 13.18
N ASP A 95 -6.82 -7.76 13.14
CA ASP A 95 -5.77 -8.76 12.88
C ASP A 95 -5.57 -9.75 14.03
N ARG A 96 -6.01 -9.40 15.23
CA ARG A 96 -5.98 -10.26 16.42
C ARG A 96 -7.14 -11.24 16.48
N ARG A 97 -8.10 -11.12 15.57
CA ARG A 97 -9.28 -11.99 15.55
C ARG A 97 -8.96 -13.28 14.78
N PRO A 98 -9.43 -14.45 15.24
CA PRO A 98 -9.18 -15.72 14.55
C PRO A 98 -9.71 -15.77 13.11
N ASP A 99 -10.74 -14.99 12.79
CA ASP A 99 -11.37 -14.93 11.46
C ASP A 99 -10.58 -14.05 10.47
N PHE A 100 -9.55 -13.33 10.91
CA PHE A 100 -8.81 -12.38 10.07
C PHE A 100 -8.34 -12.95 8.72
N PRO A 101 -7.81 -14.19 8.64
CA PRO A 101 -7.40 -14.76 7.35
C PRO A 101 -8.53 -14.90 6.33
N THR A 102 -9.78 -15.01 6.80
CA THR A 102 -10.98 -15.16 5.96
C THR A 102 -11.69 -13.85 5.64
N VAL A 103 -11.25 -12.74 6.24
CA VAL A 103 -11.81 -11.41 5.95
C VAL A 103 -11.58 -11.06 4.47
N PRO A 104 -12.57 -10.46 3.78
CA PRO A 104 -12.42 -10.05 2.39
C PRO A 104 -11.13 -9.28 2.14
N ARG A 105 -10.42 -9.61 1.05
CA ARG A 105 -9.14 -9.00 0.68
C ARG A 105 -9.22 -7.47 0.61
N ALA A 106 -10.30 -6.95 0.05
CA ALA A 106 -10.54 -5.51 -0.04
C ALA A 106 -10.70 -4.84 1.34
N LEU A 107 -11.35 -5.51 2.30
CA LEU A 107 -11.47 -5.01 3.67
C LEU A 107 -10.12 -5.07 4.41
N ARG A 108 -9.33 -6.13 4.22
CA ARG A 108 -7.95 -6.20 4.75
C ARG A 108 -7.07 -5.07 4.19
N ALA A 109 -7.13 -4.82 2.89
CA ALA A 109 -6.42 -3.70 2.26
C ALA A 109 -6.90 -2.34 2.78
N ALA A 110 -8.22 -2.13 2.89
CA ALA A 110 -8.79 -0.90 3.46
C ALA A 110 -8.30 -0.67 4.90
N ARG A 111 -8.29 -1.71 5.74
CA ARG A 111 -7.77 -1.67 7.11
C ARG A 111 -6.30 -1.23 7.12
N THR A 112 -5.46 -1.82 6.29
CA THR A 112 -4.02 -1.50 6.21
C THR A 112 -3.80 -0.05 5.78
N ILE A 113 -4.49 0.41 4.73
CA ILE A 113 -4.42 1.80 4.26
C ILE A 113 -4.92 2.78 5.33
N PHE A 114 -6.01 2.45 6.02
CA PHE A 114 -6.53 3.27 7.11
C PHE A 114 -5.53 3.38 8.25
N PHE A 115 -4.94 2.27 8.67
CA PHE A 115 -3.94 2.23 9.75
C PHE A 115 -2.74 3.14 9.42
N GLU A 116 -2.10 2.97 8.26
CA GLU A 116 -0.94 3.78 7.84
C GLU A 116 -1.26 5.27 7.67
N SER A 117 -2.54 5.62 7.48
CA SER A 117 -2.97 7.02 7.36
C SER A 117 -3.21 7.71 8.71
N HIS A 118 -3.36 6.94 9.79
CA HIS A 118 -3.80 7.41 11.12
C HIS A 118 -2.81 7.11 12.26
N VAL A 119 -1.70 6.42 11.98
CA VAL A 119 -0.57 6.29 12.92
C VAL A 119 0.23 7.60 12.91
N PHE A 120 0.54 8.11 14.10
CA PHE A 120 1.38 9.30 14.33
C PHE A 120 2.87 8.93 14.37
#